data_AF-A0A0F3GKN2-F1
#
_entry.id   AF-A0A0F3GKN2-F1
#
_cell.length_a   1.000
_cell.length_b   1.000
_cell.length_c   1.000
_cell.angle_alpha   90.00
_cell.angle_beta   90.00
_cell.angle_gamma   90.00
#
_symmetry.space_group_name_H-M   'P 1'
#
loop_
_entity.id
_entity.type
_entity.pdbx_description
1 polymer ?
#
loop_
_entity_poly.entity_id
_entity_poly.type
_entity_poly.pdbx_seq_one_letter_code
_entity_poly.pdbx_strand_id
1 'polypeptide(L)'
;MSALAMMFFQEPSILAFQKNLGKKHRRNNLRTLFNVDSIPKDNQMRDVMDNIDGKKIAPAFNAYFNSLQRGKYLEKYLFLGNYYLVAMDGSEYFSSDKICCPGCLEKEHKNGTKTFSHQIIQAAIIHPDMKQVIPSTFAVKK
;
A
#
# COMPACT_ATOMS: atom_id res chain seq x y z
N MET A 1 7.57 10.60 -3.22
CA MET A 1 6.87 11.86 -2.90
C MET A 1 5.66 12.12 -3.80
N SER A 2 5.73 11.90 -5.12
CA SER A 2 4.61 12.19 -6.04
C SER A 2 3.35 11.34 -5.84
N ALA A 3 3.49 10.05 -5.49
CA ALA A 3 2.34 9.17 -5.18
C ALA A 3 1.60 9.60 -3.90
N LEU A 4 2.33 10.05 -2.87
CA LEU A 4 1.74 10.53 -1.62
C LEU A 4 0.91 11.81 -1.83
N ALA A 5 1.33 12.66 -2.78
CA ALA A 5 0.57 13.86 -3.15
C ALA A 5 -0.83 13.51 -3.71
N MET A 6 -1.00 12.39 -4.44
CA MET A 6 -2.33 12.00 -4.93
C MET A 6 -3.33 11.77 -3.81
N MET A 7 -2.91 11.01 -2.80
CA MET A 7 -3.75 10.65 -1.65
C MET A 7 -4.14 11.90 -0.86
N PHE A 8 -3.25 12.89 -0.79
CA PHE A 8 -3.49 14.14 -0.09
C PHE A 8 -4.44 15.10 -0.84
N PHE A 9 -4.38 15.15 -2.18
CA PHE A 9 -5.15 16.11 -2.99
C PHE A 9 -6.49 15.58 -3.54
N GLN A 10 -6.85 14.32 -3.27
CA GLN A 10 -8.12 13.70 -3.70
C GLN A 10 -8.39 13.78 -5.22
N GLU A 11 -7.36 13.81 -6.05
CA GLU A 11 -7.49 13.85 -7.51
C GLU A 11 -7.50 12.43 -8.10
N PRO A 12 -8.25 12.17 -9.18
CA PRO A 12 -8.50 10.81 -9.68
C PRO A 12 -7.24 10.14 -10.24
N SER A 13 -6.17 10.90 -10.52
CA SER A 13 -4.84 10.37 -10.87
C SER A 13 -3.75 11.43 -10.69
N ILE A 14 -2.48 11.01 -10.56
CA ILE A 14 -1.30 11.91 -10.69
C ILE A 14 -1.41 12.73 -11.96
N LEU A 15 -1.82 12.08 -13.06
CA LEU A 15 -1.89 12.72 -14.36
C LEU A 15 -2.93 13.86 -14.36
N ALA A 16 -4.11 13.62 -13.79
CA ALA A 16 -5.15 14.64 -13.67
C ALA A 16 -4.67 15.82 -12.81
N PHE A 17 -4.11 15.54 -11.64
CA PHE A 17 -3.60 16.55 -10.72
C PHE A 17 -2.51 17.43 -11.36
N GLN A 18 -1.51 16.82 -12.00
CA GLN A 18 -0.39 17.56 -12.60
C GLN A 18 -0.82 18.34 -13.85
N LYS A 19 -1.82 17.85 -14.61
CA LYS A 19 -2.44 18.60 -15.71
C LYS A 19 -3.22 19.80 -15.19
N ASN A 20 -3.99 19.65 -14.11
CA ASN A 20 -4.77 20.73 -13.51
C ASN A 20 -3.87 21.84 -12.96
N LEU A 21 -2.79 21.47 -12.27
CA LEU A 21 -1.73 22.39 -11.83
C LEU A 21 -1.09 23.13 -13.01
N GLY A 22 -0.74 22.40 -14.08
CA GLY A 22 -0.19 22.99 -15.30
C GLY A 22 -1.15 23.97 -15.98
N LYS A 23 -2.46 23.69 -15.98
CA LYS A 23 -3.48 24.59 -16.53
C LYS A 23 -3.67 25.85 -15.68
N LYS A 24 -3.80 25.70 -14.36
CA LYS A 24 -4.09 26.83 -13.44
C LYS A 24 -2.88 27.72 -13.19
N HIS A 25 -1.70 27.13 -13.01
CA HIS A 25 -0.51 27.84 -12.50
C HIS A 25 0.67 27.82 -13.47
N ARG A 26 0.52 27.23 -14.67
CA ARG A 26 1.62 27.01 -15.65
C ARG A 26 2.84 26.29 -15.07
N ARG A 27 2.67 25.61 -13.94
CA ARG A 27 3.69 24.90 -13.20
C ARG A 27 3.10 23.59 -12.70
N ASN A 28 3.92 22.55 -12.66
CA ASN A 28 3.54 21.28 -12.05
C ASN A 28 4.60 20.89 -11.00
N ASN A 29 4.18 20.14 -9.98
CA ASN A 29 5.07 19.78 -8.87
C ASN A 29 6.11 18.76 -9.32
N LEU A 30 5.78 17.91 -10.30
CA LEU A 30 6.72 16.95 -10.87
C LEU A 30 7.97 17.60 -11.45
N ARG A 31 7.81 18.66 -12.23
CA ARG A 31 8.93 19.40 -12.82
C ARG A 31 9.63 20.27 -11.78
N THR A 32 8.87 20.97 -10.95
CA THR A 32 9.44 21.97 -10.03
C THR A 32 10.16 21.34 -8.83
N LEU A 33 9.62 20.26 -8.25
CA LEU A 33 10.17 19.63 -7.04
C LEU A 33 11.04 18.40 -7.34
N PHE A 34 10.75 17.70 -8.43
CA PHE A 34 11.38 16.41 -8.74
C PHE A 34 12.11 16.39 -10.09
N ASN A 35 12.18 17.54 -10.78
CA ASN A 35 12.85 17.68 -12.08
C ASN A 35 12.39 16.66 -13.13
N VAL A 36 11.09 16.31 -13.09
CA VAL A 36 10.45 15.39 -14.03
C VAL A 36 9.79 16.19 -15.15
N ASP A 37 10.40 16.17 -16.34
CA ASP A 37 9.94 16.99 -17.49
C ASP A 37 8.65 16.47 -18.12
N SER A 38 8.51 15.14 -18.28
CA SER A 38 7.30 14.51 -18.82
C SER A 38 6.51 13.82 -17.71
N ILE A 39 5.21 14.16 -17.60
CA ILE A 39 4.33 13.52 -16.61
C ILE A 39 4.14 12.04 -17.01
N PRO A 40 4.60 11.07 -16.19
CA PRO A 40 4.42 9.66 -16.50
C PRO A 40 2.94 9.28 -16.47
N LYS A 41 2.53 8.38 -17.36
CA LYS A 41 1.23 7.73 -17.27
C LYS A 41 1.26 6.69 -16.15
N ASP A 42 0.08 6.34 -15.66
CA ASP A 42 -0.10 5.37 -14.58
C ASP A 42 0.58 4.03 -14.87
N ASN A 43 0.48 3.54 -16.11
CA ASN A 43 1.15 2.30 -16.54
C ASN A 43 2.66 2.39 -16.42
N GLN A 44 3.28 3.50 -16.84
CA GLN A 44 4.73 3.69 -16.72
C GLN A 44 5.19 3.65 -15.26
N MET A 45 4.37 4.17 -14.34
CA MET A 45 4.67 4.10 -12.92
C MET A 45 4.63 2.66 -12.41
N ARG A 46 3.61 1.88 -12.81
CA ARG A 46 3.51 0.45 -12.49
C ARG A 46 4.70 -0.32 -13.07
N ASP A 47 5.02 -0.14 -14.34
CA ASP A 47 6.14 -0.80 -15.01
C ASP A 47 7.46 -0.57 -14.26
N VAL A 48 7.71 0.65 -13.80
CA VAL A 48 8.90 0.96 -13.00
C VAL A 48 8.85 0.31 -11.61
N MET A 49 7.71 0.35 -10.93
CA MET A 49 7.55 -0.24 -9.59
C MET A 49 7.60 -1.77 -9.60
N ASP A 50 7.05 -2.41 -10.63
CA ASP A 50 6.99 -3.88 -10.77
C ASP A 50 8.40 -4.50 -10.90
N ASN A 51 9.40 -3.72 -11.34
CA ASN A 51 10.80 -4.13 -11.37
C ASN A 51 11.47 -4.17 -9.98
N ILE A 52 10.83 -3.64 -8.95
CA ILE A 52 11.37 -3.57 -7.60
C ILE A 52 10.81 -4.74 -6.78
N ASP A 53 11.67 -5.67 -6.37
CA ASP A 53 11.29 -6.73 -5.43
C ASP A 53 10.70 -6.12 -4.15
N GLY A 54 9.44 -6.44 -3.86
CA GLY A 54 8.72 -5.98 -2.68
C GLY A 54 9.44 -6.29 -1.36
N LYS A 55 10.28 -7.32 -1.31
CA LYS A 55 11.13 -7.62 -0.13
C LYS A 55 12.08 -6.48 0.22
N LYS A 56 12.48 -5.66 -0.75
CA LYS A 56 13.32 -4.46 -0.52
C LYS A 56 12.59 -3.37 0.24
N ILE A 57 11.26 -3.39 0.29
CA ILE A 57 10.45 -2.44 1.07
C ILE A 57 10.31 -2.88 2.54
N ALA A 58 10.44 -4.19 2.82
CA ALA A 58 10.28 -4.74 4.17
C ALA A 58 11.16 -4.07 5.25
N PRO A 59 12.44 -3.70 5.01
CA PRO A 59 13.25 -3.00 6.00
C PRO A 59 12.68 -1.65 6.46
N ALA A 60 11.90 -0.95 5.61
CA ALA A 60 11.28 0.32 5.98
C ALA A 60 10.24 0.13 7.09
N PHE A 61 9.47 -0.96 7.05
CA PHE A 61 8.53 -1.31 8.11
C PHE A 61 9.24 -1.63 9.42
N ASN A 62 10.35 -2.38 9.36
CA ASN A 62 11.17 -2.66 10.54
C ASN A 62 11.75 -1.37 11.15
N ALA A 63 12.24 -0.45 10.31
CA ALA A 63 12.76 0.84 10.78
C ALA A 63 11.69 1.68 11.49
N TYR A 64 10.47 1.72 10.93
CA TYR A 64 9.31 2.36 11.53
C TYR A 64 8.94 1.71 12.89
N PHE A 65 8.79 0.39 12.91
CA PHE A 65 8.39 -0.34 14.12
C PHE A 65 9.45 -0.22 15.23
N ASN A 66 10.74 -0.35 14.89
CA ASN A 66 11.85 -0.16 15.83
C ASN A 66 11.86 1.26 16.43
N SER A 67 11.46 2.26 15.65
CA SER A 67 11.38 3.64 16.14
C SER A 67 10.23 3.80 17.14
N LEU A 68 9.08 3.17 16.89
CA LEU A 68 7.96 3.12 17.84
C LEU A 68 8.34 2.41 19.14
N GLN A 69 9.06 1.29 19.04
CA GLN A 69 9.51 0.53 20.20
C GLN A 69 10.50 1.33 21.07
N ARG A 70 11.54 1.92 20.46
CA ARG A 70 12.51 2.76 21.19
C ARG A 70 11.87 4.00 21.83
N GLY A 71 10.89 4.59 21.16
CA GLY A 71 10.14 5.73 21.68
C GLY A 71 9.08 5.36 22.72
N LYS A 72 8.98 4.08 23.12
CA LYS A 72 7.95 3.57 24.05
C LYS A 72 6.51 3.83 23.60
N TYR A 73 6.30 4.04 22.31
CA TYR A 73 4.96 4.25 21.76
C TYR A 73 4.14 2.95 21.77
N LEU A 74 4.80 1.80 21.61
CA LEU A 74 4.15 0.50 21.70
C LEU A 74 3.60 0.21 23.10
N GLU A 75 4.25 0.68 24.17
CA GLU A 75 3.76 0.47 25.55
C GLU A 75 2.34 1.01 25.77
N LYS A 76 1.97 2.06 25.03
CA LYS A 76 0.63 2.65 25.07
C LYS A 76 -0.46 1.74 24.48
N TYR A 77 -0.06 0.77 23.65
CA TYR A 77 -0.94 -0.20 22.99
C TYR A 77 -1.03 -1.52 23.76
N LEU A 78 -0.41 -1.62 24.95
CA LEU A 78 -0.56 -2.78 25.81
C LEU A 78 -2.00 -2.92 26.28
N PHE A 79 -2.54 -4.12 26.14
CA PHE A 79 -3.90 -4.49 26.51
C PHE A 79 -3.85 -5.77 27.36
N LEU A 80 -4.74 -5.86 28.36
CA LEU A 80 -4.76 -6.96 29.33
C LEU A 80 -3.38 -7.25 29.94
N GLY A 81 -2.70 -6.20 30.39
CA GLY A 81 -1.36 -6.27 30.96
C GLY A 81 -0.28 -6.19 29.88
N ASN A 82 0.13 -7.34 29.34
CA ASN A 82 1.33 -7.44 28.48
C ASN A 82 1.04 -7.92 27.05
N TYR A 83 -0.22 -7.87 26.60
CA TYR A 83 -0.60 -8.30 25.25
C TYR A 83 -0.84 -7.11 24.32
N TYR A 84 -0.82 -7.37 23.01
CA TYR A 84 -1.25 -6.40 22.00
C TYR A 84 -2.54 -6.91 21.35
N LEU A 85 -3.52 -6.02 21.17
CA LEU A 85 -4.66 -6.30 20.31
C LEU A 85 -4.24 -6.14 18.86
N VAL A 86 -4.47 -7.18 18.07
CA VAL A 86 -4.20 -7.18 16.63
C VAL A 86 -5.50 -7.42 15.88
N ALA A 87 -5.93 -6.44 15.10
CA ALA A 87 -6.98 -6.62 14.12
C ALA A 87 -6.37 -7.16 12.83
N MET A 88 -6.99 -8.18 12.24
CA MET A 88 -6.58 -8.77 10.97
C MET A 88 -7.78 -8.84 10.05
N ASP A 89 -7.59 -8.44 8.81
CA ASP A 89 -8.61 -8.56 7.78
C ASP A 89 -8.00 -9.01 6.45
N GLY A 90 -8.78 -9.78 5.70
CA GLY A 90 -8.41 -10.32 4.41
C GLY A 90 -9.29 -9.72 3.33
N SER A 91 -8.69 -9.23 2.25
CA SER A 91 -9.42 -8.66 1.12
C SER A 91 -8.92 -9.23 -0.21
N GLU A 92 -9.84 -9.49 -1.13
CA GLU A 92 -9.50 -9.75 -2.53
C GLU A 92 -9.29 -8.41 -3.24
N TYR A 93 -8.13 -8.22 -3.87
CA TYR A 93 -7.80 -6.99 -4.59
C TYR A 93 -7.73 -7.20 -6.11
N PHE A 94 -7.73 -8.45 -6.57
CA PHE A 94 -7.71 -8.80 -7.98
C PHE A 94 -8.48 -10.09 -8.22
N SER A 95 -9.26 -10.12 -9.30
CA SER A 95 -10.03 -11.27 -9.74
C SER A 95 -10.20 -11.24 -11.26
N SER A 96 -9.93 -12.35 -11.94
CA SER A 96 -10.08 -12.48 -13.39
C SER A 96 -10.33 -13.93 -13.81
N ASP A 97 -11.10 -14.11 -14.88
CA ASP A 97 -11.30 -15.39 -15.57
C ASP A 97 -10.27 -15.62 -16.70
N LYS A 98 -9.44 -14.62 -17.02
CA LYS A 98 -8.52 -14.63 -18.18
C LYS A 98 -7.07 -14.37 -17.80
N ILE A 99 -6.82 -13.46 -16.87
CA ILE A 99 -5.47 -13.04 -16.49
C ILE A 99 -5.02 -13.85 -15.28
N CYS A 100 -3.91 -14.55 -15.39
CA CYS A 100 -3.34 -15.36 -14.32
C CYS A 100 -1.82 -15.14 -14.18
N CYS A 101 -1.30 -15.47 -13.00
CA CYS A 101 0.13 -15.54 -12.72
C CYS A 101 0.43 -16.72 -11.78
N PRO A 102 1.70 -17.12 -11.60
CA PRO A 102 2.07 -18.23 -10.72
C PRO A 102 1.67 -18.06 -9.24
N GLY A 103 1.37 -16.84 -8.81
CA GLY A 103 0.94 -16.52 -7.45
C GLY A 103 -0.58 -16.43 -7.24
N CYS A 104 -1.39 -16.63 -8.29
CA CYS A 104 -2.83 -16.55 -8.18
C CYS A 104 -3.40 -17.71 -7.34
N LEU A 105 -4.44 -17.41 -6.57
CA LEU A 105 -5.35 -18.42 -6.04
C LEU A 105 -6.33 -18.81 -7.15
N GLU A 106 -6.49 -20.12 -7.38
CA GLU A 106 -7.41 -20.65 -8.39
C GLU A 106 -8.68 -21.17 -7.75
N LYS A 107 -9.83 -20.84 -8.35
CA LYS A 107 -11.13 -21.37 -7.99
C LYS A 107 -11.81 -21.98 -9.20
N GLU A 108 -12.08 -23.28 -9.13
CA GLU A 108 -12.89 -24.01 -10.10
C GLU A 108 -14.38 -23.89 -9.73
N HIS A 109 -15.19 -23.44 -10.68
CA HIS A 109 -16.63 -23.30 -10.50
C HIS A 109 -17.37 -24.54 -11.01
N LYS A 110 -18.58 -24.77 -10.51
CA LYS A 110 -19.42 -25.91 -10.90
C LYS A 110 -19.76 -25.97 -12.40
N ASN A 111 -19.69 -24.83 -13.09
CA ASN A 111 -19.91 -24.71 -14.53
C ASN A 111 -18.65 -24.99 -15.38
N GLY A 112 -17.54 -25.41 -14.77
CA GLY A 112 -16.27 -25.70 -15.45
C GLY A 112 -15.39 -24.48 -15.71
N THR A 113 -15.81 -23.27 -15.34
CA THR A 113 -14.98 -22.06 -15.47
C THR A 113 -13.99 -21.94 -14.32
N LYS A 114 -12.86 -21.25 -14.57
CA LYS A 114 -11.83 -20.95 -13.58
C LYS A 114 -11.75 -19.45 -13.32
N THR A 115 -11.57 -19.08 -12.06
CA THR A 115 -11.25 -17.70 -11.67
C THR A 115 -9.92 -17.69 -10.92
N PHE A 116 -9.08 -16.74 -11.30
CA PHE A 116 -7.80 -16.45 -10.70
C PHE A 116 -7.92 -15.19 -9.86
N SER A 117 -7.49 -15.25 -8.61
CA SER A 117 -7.62 -14.13 -7.67
C SER A 117 -6.33 -13.88 -6.91
N HIS A 118 -6.14 -12.64 -6.47
CA HIS A 118 -5.15 -12.32 -5.44
C HIS A 118 -5.84 -11.74 -4.22
N GLN A 119 -5.42 -12.25 -3.08
CA GLN A 119 -5.87 -11.80 -1.79
C GLN A 119 -4.71 -11.19 -1.01
N ILE A 120 -5.03 -10.21 -0.19
CA ILE A 120 -4.10 -9.60 0.76
C ILE A 120 -4.66 -9.80 2.16
N ILE A 121 -3.78 -10.15 3.10
CA ILE A 121 -4.08 -10.12 4.52
C ILE A 121 -3.30 -8.96 5.10
N GLN A 122 -4.01 -8.06 5.79
CA GLN A 122 -3.41 -6.96 6.51
C GLN A 122 -3.70 -7.09 7.99
N ALA A 123 -2.77 -6.60 8.79
CA ALA A 123 -2.95 -6.57 10.23
C ALA A 123 -2.46 -5.25 10.81
N ALA A 124 -3.04 -4.91 11.94
CA ALA A 124 -2.77 -3.67 12.62
C ALA A 124 -2.86 -3.87 14.13
N ILE A 125 -1.91 -3.28 14.85
CA ILE A 125 -1.99 -3.16 16.31
C ILE A 125 -2.96 -2.01 16.62
N ILE A 126 -3.94 -2.31 17.46
CA ILE A 126 -5.00 -1.39 17.85
C ILE A 126 -5.10 -1.32 19.37
N HIS A 127 -5.78 -0.30 19.88
CA HIS A 127 -6.17 -0.21 21.29
C HIS A 127 -7.54 0.46 21.36
N PRO A 128 -8.50 -0.02 22.17
CA PRO A 128 -9.87 0.52 22.19
C PRO A 128 -9.93 2.02 22.49
N ASP A 129 -9.01 2.49 23.34
CA ASP A 129 -8.94 3.89 23.76
C ASP A 129 -8.11 4.79 22.82
N MET A 130 -7.58 4.26 21.71
CA MET A 130 -6.76 5.01 20.76
C MET A 130 -7.32 5.00 19.36
N LYS A 131 -7.38 6.20 18.76
CA LYS A 131 -7.84 6.37 17.38
C LYS A 131 -6.76 5.97 16.36
N GLN A 132 -5.50 6.10 16.72
CA GLN A 132 -4.37 5.79 15.84
C GLN A 132 -4.15 4.28 15.80
N VAL A 133 -3.91 3.77 14.59
CA VAL A 133 -3.64 2.36 14.33
C VAL A 133 -2.18 2.23 13.91
N ILE A 134 -1.49 1.20 14.40
CA ILE A 134 -0.11 0.91 14.00
C ILE A 134 -0.15 -0.23 12.97
N PRO A 135 0.20 0.04 11.70
CA PRO A 135 0.26 -1.01 10.69
C PRO A 135 1.37 -2.01 11.03
N SER A 136 1.05 -3.30 10.92
CA SER A 136 2.00 -4.39 11.14
C SER A 136 2.16 -5.20 9.87
N THR A 137 3.40 -5.51 9.51
CA THR A 137 3.69 -6.48 8.46
C THR A 137 3.82 -7.87 9.08
N PHE A 138 2.78 -8.71 8.97
CA PHE A 138 2.97 -10.15 9.13
C PHE A 138 3.60 -10.68 7.85
N ALA A 139 4.93 -10.62 7.77
CA ALA A 139 5.63 -11.53 6.89
C ALA A 139 5.42 -12.93 7.49
N VAL A 140 4.59 -13.76 6.86
CA VAL A 140 4.66 -15.20 7.08
C VAL A 140 6.08 -15.61 6.65
N LYS A 141 7.00 -15.68 7.62
CA LYS A 141 8.25 -16.40 7.43
C LYS A 141 7.84 -17.84 7.17
N LYS A 142 7.87 -18.25 5.90
CA LYS A 142 8.04 -19.65 5.56
C LYS A 142 9.38 -20.12 6.09
#